data_AF-A0A2S1RDT1-F1
#
_entry.id   AF-A0A2S1RDT1-F1
#
_cell.length_a   1.000
_cell.length_b   1.000
_cell.length_c   1.000
_cell.angle_alpha   90.00
_cell.angle_beta   90.00
_cell.angle_gamma   90.00
#
_symmetry.space_group_name_H-M   'P 1'
#
loop_
_entity.id
_entity.type
_entity.pdbx_description
1 polymer ?
#
loop_
_entity_poly.entity_id
_entity_poly.type
_entity_poly.pdbx_seq_one_letter_code
_entity_poly.pdbx_strand_id
1 'polypeptide(L)' 'MNPYAKLIFTMSLLLGTTMTISSNHWMMAWAGLEINTLAIIPLITKPHHP' A
#
# COMPACT_ATOMS: atom_id res chain seq x y z
N MET A 1 2.07 11.04 11.56
CA MET A 1 1.12 9.91 11.43
C MET A 1 1.25 9.01 12.64
N ASN A 2 0.13 8.53 13.21
CA ASN A 2 0.11 7.60 14.34
C ASN A 2 0.94 6.32 14.02
N PRO A 3 1.80 5.83 14.93
CA PRO A 3 2.51 4.55 14.77
C PRO A 3 1.63 3.39 14.29
N TYR A 4 0.40 3.28 14.78
CA TYR A 4 -0.54 2.23 14.34
C TYR A 4 -0.97 2.41 12.88
N ALA A 5 -1.27 3.64 12.45
CA ALA A 5 -1.60 3.92 11.06
C ALA A 5 -0.40 3.63 10.13
N LYS A 6 0.82 3.99 10.56
CA LYS A 6 2.04 3.68 9.82
C LYS A 6 2.24 2.16 9.65
N LEU A 7 1.99 1.39 10.71
CA LEU A 7 2.05 -0.07 10.65
C LEU A 7 1.05 -0.62 9.64
N ILE A 8 -0.22 -0.17 9.70
CA ILE A 8 -1.26 -0.61 8.78
C ILE A 8 -0.87 -0.32 7.33
N PHE A 9 -0.47 0.91 6.99
CA PHE A 9 -0.09 1.24 5.61
C PHE A 9 1.15 0.47 5.12
N THR A 10 2.11 0.20 6.00
CA THR A 10 3.28 -0.63 5.65
C THR A 10 2.87 -2.09 5.40
N MET A 11 1.96 -2.64 6.20
CA MET A 11 1.43 -4.00 5.99
C MET A 11 0.58 -4.08 4.72
N SER A 12 -0.21 -3.04 4.41
CA SER A 12 -0.96 -2.96 3.16
C SER A 12 -0.04 -2.96 1.93
N LEU A 13 1.12 -2.29 1.99
CA LEU A 13 2.12 -2.34 0.91
C LEU A 13 2.71 -3.75 0.71
N LEU A 14 3.03 -4.45 1.81
CA LEU A 14 3.50 -5.83 1.72
C LEU A 14 2.43 -6.76 1.14
N LEU A 15 1.18 -6.57 1.57
CA LEU A 15 0.04 -7.37 1.10
C LEU A 15 -0.27 -7.12 -0.38
N GLY A 16 -0.35 -5.86 -0.82
CA GLY A 16 -0.60 -5.52 -2.23
C GLY A 16 0.48 -6.05 -3.16
N THR A 17 1.75 -5.95 -2.74
CA THR A 17 2.89 -6.53 -3.48
C THR A 17 2.82 -8.04 -3.56
N THR A 18 2.51 -8.71 -2.44
CA THR A 18 2.37 -10.18 -2.41
C THR A 18 1.20 -10.64 -3.29
N MET A 19 0.05 -9.96 -3.24
CA MET A 19 -1.09 -10.24 -4.13
C MET A 19 -0.73 -10.06 -5.60
N THR A 20 0.00 -8.99 -5.94
CA THR A 20 0.40 -8.72 -7.33
C THR A 20 1.33 -9.82 -7.86
N ILE A 21 2.32 -10.26 -7.06
CA ILE A 21 3.28 -11.28 -7.50
C ILE A 21 2.66 -12.68 -7.55
N SER A 22 1.77 -13.00 -6.62
CA SER A 22 1.15 -14.34 -6.51
C SER A 22 -0.13 -14.53 -7.34
N SER A 23 -0.60 -13.49 -8.02
CA SER A 23 -1.88 -13.54 -8.73
C SER A 23 -1.76 -14.25 -10.08
N ASN A 24 -2.74 -15.11 -10.34
CA ASN A 24 -2.88 -15.82 -11.62
C ASN A 24 -3.95 -15.18 -12.53
N HIS A 25 -4.71 -14.21 -12.00
CA HIS A 25 -5.72 -13.46 -12.74
C HIS A 25 -5.36 -11.99 -12.79
N TRP A 26 -5.50 -11.39 -13.98
CA TRP A 26 -5.25 -9.96 -14.21
C TRP A 26 -6.02 -9.04 -13.26
N MET A 27 -7.29 -9.37 -12.97
CA MET A 27 -8.11 -8.58 -12.05
C MET A 27 -7.53 -8.57 -10.62
N MET A 28 -6.97 -9.69 -10.18
CA MET A 28 -6.36 -9.81 -8.85
C MET A 28 -5.00 -9.09 -8.79
N ALA A 29 -4.22 -9.16 -9.88
CA ALA A 29 -2.99 -8.39 -10.02
C ALA A 29 -3.26 -6.88 -9.97
N TRP A 30 -4.31 -6.44 -10.67
CA TRP A 30 -4.74 -5.04 -10.66
C TRP A 30 -5.20 -4.58 -9.27
N ALA A 31 -6.01 -5.39 -8.56
CA ALA A 31 -6.40 -5.09 -7.19
C ALA A 31 -5.19 -4.97 -6.25
N GLY A 32 -4.16 -5.82 -6.40
CA GLY A 32 -2.92 -5.73 -5.65
C GLY A 32 -2.16 -4.42 -5.90
N LEU A 33 -2.10 -3.97 -7.16
CA LEU A 33 -1.52 -2.68 -7.54
C LEU A 33 -2.29 -1.50 -6.96
N GLU A 34 -3.63 -1.55 -6.98
CA GLU A 34 -4.49 -0.51 -6.41
C GLU A 34 -4.34 -0.40 -4.88
N ILE A 35 -4.21 -1.52 -4.18
CA ILE A 35 -3.89 -1.52 -2.74
C ILE A 35 -2.55 -0.82 -2.49
N ASN A 36 -1.53 -1.10 -3.31
CA ASN A 36 -0.22 -0.46 -3.18
C ASN A 36 -0.28 1.06 -3.42
N THR A 37 -1.05 1.52 -4.42
CA THR A 37 -1.16 2.96 -4.72
C THR A 37 -1.91 3.71 -3.62
N LEU A 38 -2.99 3.14 -3.06
CA LEU A 38 -3.71 3.75 -1.94
C LEU A 38 -2.86 3.77 -0.65
N ALA A 39 -2.11 2.70 -0.39
CA ALA A 39 -1.29 2.59 0.82
C ALA A 39 -0.09 3.55 0.83
N ILE A 40 0.48 3.89 -0.34
CA ILE A 40 1.67 4.73 -0.42
C ILE A 40 1.37 6.23 -0.26
N ILE A 41 0.17 6.70 -0.66
CA ILE A 41 -0.23 8.12 -0.58
C ILE A 41 0.03 8.73 0.81
N PRO A 42 -0.51 8.20 1.93
CA PRO A 42 -0.31 8.79 3.26
C PRO A 42 1.12 8.66 3.78
N LEU A 43 1.93 7.76 3.22
CA LEU A 43 3.34 7.59 3.58
C LEU A 43 4.23 8.64 2.92
N ILE A 44 3.90 9.08 1.69
CA ILE A 44 4.64 10.10 0.95
C ILE A 44 4.16 11.53 1.24
N THR A 45 2.88 11.73 1.59
CA THR A 45 2.29 13.07 1.82
C THR A 45 2.58 13.64 3.21
N LYS A 46 3.75 13.35 3.80
CA LYS A 46 4.15 13.99 5.05
C LYS A 46 4.16 15.52 4.85
N PRO A 47 3.44 16.30 5.69
CA PRO A 47 3.52 17.74 5.60
C PRO A 47 4.97 18.15 5.84
N HIS A 48 5.59 18.73 4.81
CA HIS A 48 6.79 19.53 4.98
C HIS A 48 6.33 20.85 5.58
N HIS A 49 6.20 20.90 6.91
CA HIS A 49 6.22 22.16 7.63
C HIS A 49 7.21 22.04 8.80
N PRO A 50 8.15 23.00 8.90
CA PRO A 50 9.29 22.95 9.81
C PRO A 50 8.91 23.04 11.28
#